data_AF-A0A3N6SDE6-F1
#
_entry.id   AF-A0A3N6SDE6-F1
#
_cell.length_a   1.000
_cell.length_b   1.000
_cell.length_c   1.000
_cell.angle_alpha   90.00
_cell.angle_beta   90.00
_cell.angle_gamma   90.00
#
_symmetry.space_group_name_H-M   'P 1'
#
loop_
_entity.id
_entity.type
_entity.pdbx_description
1 polymer ?
#
loop_
_entity_poly.entity_id
_entity_poly.type
_entity_poly.pdbx_seq_one_letter_code
_entity_poly.pdbx_strand_id
1 'polypeptide(L)'
;MPFCGFALPGTALEVRVLPGCLILAAQEPQPEPPPEPEVVTTLKRVCKKLSDRKQREIAAFIDLVATPQKRPRKIPEGTVEWRSI
;
A
#
# COMPACT_ATOMS: atom_id res chain seq x y z
N MET A 1 48.46 2.11 0.38
CA MET A 1 47.14 2.76 0.43
C MET A 1 46.09 1.73 0.04
N PRO A 2 45.37 1.07 0.97
CA PRO A 2 44.31 0.16 0.60
C PRO A 2 43.02 0.97 0.38
N PHE A 3 42.42 0.84 -0.80
CA PHE A 3 41.08 1.38 -1.04
C PHE A 3 40.07 0.56 -0.24
N CYS A 4 39.42 1.19 0.74
CA CYS A 4 38.28 0.63 1.44
C CYS A 4 37.06 0.72 0.51
N GLY A 5 36.79 -0.35 -0.25
CA GLY A 5 35.55 -0.48 -1.01
C GLY A 5 34.38 -0.72 -0.06
N PHE A 6 33.34 0.12 -0.15
CA PHE A 6 32.12 0.01 0.65
C PHE A 6 31.51 -1.38 0.53
N ALA A 7 31.51 -2.13 1.63
CA ALA A 7 30.63 -3.28 1.79
C ALA A 7 29.22 -2.74 2.07
N LEU A 8 28.35 -2.72 1.06
CA LEU A 8 26.91 -2.55 1.26
C LEU A 8 26.29 -3.95 1.40
N PRO A 9 25.88 -4.37 2.62
CA PRO A 9 25.29 -5.68 2.83
C PRO A 9 23.91 -5.75 2.15
N GLY A 10 23.74 -6.68 1.20
CA GLY A 10 22.43 -7.24 0.84
C GLY A 10 21.63 -6.56 -0.28
N THR A 11 22.14 -5.54 -0.97
CA THR A 11 21.43 -4.96 -2.11
C THR A 11 21.59 -5.86 -3.34
N ALA A 12 20.52 -6.58 -3.72
CA ALA A 12 20.50 -7.31 -4.98
C ALA A 12 20.67 -6.32 -6.13
N LEU A 13 21.59 -6.61 -7.06
CA LEU A 13 21.81 -5.77 -8.24
C LEU A 13 21.27 -6.50 -9.47
N GLU A 14 20.50 -5.80 -10.30
CA GLU A 14 20.20 -6.23 -11.65
C GLU A 14 21.31 -5.72 -12.58
N VAL A 15 22.01 -6.65 -13.25
CA VAL A 15 23.09 -6.33 -14.18
C VAL A 15 22.63 -6.61 -15.61
N ARG A 16 22.72 -5.60 -16.48
CA ARG A 16 22.45 -5.74 -17.92
C ARG A 16 23.68 -5.35 -18.73
N VAL A 17 24.08 -6.22 -19.65
CA VAL A 17 25.19 -5.97 -20.56
C VAL A 17 24.64 -5.75 -21.96
N LEU A 18 24.99 -4.61 -22.54
CA LEU A 18 24.67 -4.21 -23.91
C LEU A 18 25.99 -3.93 -24.66
N PRO A 19 26.00 -3.96 -26.00
CA PRO A 19 27.20 -3.62 -26.76
C PRO A 19 27.71 -2.21 -26.40
N GLY A 20 28.89 -2.14 -25.79
CA GLY A 20 29.51 -0.88 -25.38
C GLY A 20 29.03 -0.31 -24.04
N CYS A 21 28.08 -0.93 -23.32
CA CYS A 21 27.67 -0.45 -22.00
C CYS A 21 27.27 -1.56 -21.02
N LEU A 22 27.53 -1.28 -19.73
CA LEU A 22 27.19 -2.12 -18.59
C LEU A 22 26.30 -1.32 -17.65
N ILE A 23 25.09 -1.82 -17.39
CA ILE A 23 24.10 -1.17 -16.54
C ILE A 23 24.03 -1.95 -15.22
N LEU A 24 24.21 -1.24 -14.11
CA LEU A 24 24.04 -1.72 -12.75
C LEU A 24 22.84 -1.01 -12.13
N ALA A 25 21.76 -1.72 -11.89
CA ALA A 25 20.60 -1.20 -11.18
C ALA A 25 20.50 -1.88 -9.81
N ALA A 26 20.38 -1.07 -8.74
CA ALA A 26 20.03 -1.61 -7.44
C ALA A 26 18.56 -2.06 -7.46
N GLN A 27 18.29 -3.32 -7.10
CA GLN A 27 16.93 -3.72 -6.79
C GLN A 27 16.57 -3.11 -5.45
N GLU A 28 15.60 -2.22 -5.49
CA GLU A 28 14.93 -1.75 -4.29
C GLU A 28 14.22 -2.96 -3.66
N PRO A 29 14.52 -3.30 -2.38
CA PRO A 29 13.80 -4.36 -1.70
C PRO A 29 12.31 -4.05 -1.79
N GLN A 30 11.52 -5.02 -2.25
CA GLN A 30 10.07 -4.92 -2.14
C GLN A 30 9.76 -4.56 -0.68
N PRO A 31 9.03 -3.46 -0.42
CA PRO A 31 8.63 -3.12 0.93
C PRO A 31 7.93 -4.34 1.52
N GLU A 32 8.45 -4.88 2.62
CA GLU A 32 7.73 -5.94 3.32
C GLU A 32 6.32 -5.41 3.61
N PRO A 33 5.26 -6.14 3.22
CA PRO A 33 3.91 -5.68 3.47
C PRO A 33 3.80 -5.39 4.97
N PRO A 34 3.25 -4.22 5.35
CA PRO A 34 3.14 -3.85 6.75
C PRO A 34 2.51 -4.99 7.53
N PRO A 35 3.02 -5.32 8.74
CA PRO A 35 2.42 -6.36 9.55
C PRO A 35 0.92 -6.08 9.69
N GLU A 36 0.09 -7.10 9.48
CA GLU A 36 -1.36 -6.93 9.55
C GLU A 36 -1.73 -6.26 10.88
N PRO A 37 -2.58 -5.21 10.87
CA PRO A 37 -2.96 -4.55 12.12
C PRO A 37 -3.58 -5.57 13.07
N GLU A 38 -3.25 -5.50 14.36
CA GLU A 38 -3.79 -6.40 15.38
C GLU A 38 -5.32 -6.48 15.36
N VAL A 39 -5.97 -5.37 15.02
CA VAL A 39 -7.41 -5.25 14.81
C VAL A 39 -7.93 -6.23 13.76
N VAL A 40 -7.23 -6.36 12.62
CA VAL A 40 -7.62 -7.26 11.51
C VAL A 40 -7.51 -8.72 11.95
N THR A 41 -6.42 -9.07 12.64
CA THR A 41 -6.21 -10.43 13.14
C THR A 41 -7.27 -10.83 14.18
N THR A 42 -7.64 -9.91 15.06
CA THR A 42 -8.67 -10.09 16.09
C THR A 42 -10.04 -10.27 15.45
N LEU A 43 -10.38 -9.41 14.48
CA LEU A 43 -11.62 -9.52 13.70
C LEU A 43 -11.71 -10.87 12.97
N LYS A 44 -10.64 -11.31 12.28
CA LYS A 44 -10.60 -12.63 11.64
C LYS A 44 -10.87 -13.76 12.63
N ARG A 45 -10.31 -13.70 13.84
CA ARG A 45 -10.54 -14.71 14.89
C ARG A 45 -11.99 -14.69 15.39
N VAL A 46 -12.58 -13.52 15.58
CA VAL A 46 -13.97 -13.38 16.04
C VAL A 46 -14.93 -13.85 14.96
N CYS A 47 -14.74 -13.44 13.70
CA CYS A 47 -15.59 -13.86 12.58
C CYS A 47 -15.65 -15.38 12.40
N LYS A 48 -14.54 -16.09 12.62
CA LYS A 48 -14.50 -17.58 12.62
C LYS A 48 -15.41 -18.24 13.67
N LYS A 49 -15.77 -17.53 14.75
CA LYS A 49 -16.65 -18.04 15.82
C LYS A 49 -18.13 -17.73 15.57
N LEU A 50 -18.45 -16.97 14.53
CA LEU A 50 -19.82 -16.59 14.19
C LEU A 50 -20.43 -17.62 13.24
N SER A 51 -21.75 -17.76 13.29
CA SER A 51 -22.48 -18.53 12.28
C SER A 51 -22.45 -17.84 10.92
N ASP A 52 -22.62 -18.62 9.85
CA ASP A 52 -22.63 -18.13 8.47
C ASP A 52 -23.63 -17.00 8.25
N ARG A 53 -24.81 -17.08 8.90
CA ARG A 53 -25.82 -16.03 8.84
C ARG A 53 -25.28 -14.71 9.37
N LYS A 54 -24.63 -14.73 10.53
CA LYS A 54 -24.11 -13.52 11.17
C LYS A 54 -22.90 -12.96 10.43
N GLN A 55 -22.09 -13.81 9.80
CA GLN A 55 -21.03 -13.37 8.90
C GLN A 55 -21.58 -12.61 7.68
N ARG A 56 -22.67 -13.09 7.08
CA ARG A 56 -23.34 -12.40 5.96
C ARG A 56 -23.93 -11.06 6.36
N GLU A 57 -24.55 -10.98 7.53
CA GLU A 57 -25.09 -9.71 8.07
C GLU A 57 -23.96 -8.69 8.31
N ILE A 58 -22.81 -9.13 8.84
CA ILE A 58 -21.63 -8.26 9.02
C ILE A 58 -21.04 -7.82 7.69
N ALA A 59 -20.91 -8.71 6.70
CA ALA A 59 -20.41 -8.37 5.37
C ALA A 59 -21.29 -7.29 4.72
N ALA A 60 -22.62 -7.47 4.74
CA ALA A 60 -23.56 -6.50 4.22
C ALA A 60 -23.48 -5.14 4.93
N PHE A 61 -23.24 -5.14 6.25
CA PHE A 61 -23.03 -3.92 7.01
C PHE A 61 -21.72 -3.20 6.63
N ILE A 62 -20.62 -3.95 6.48
CA ILE A 62 -19.34 -3.40 6.03
C ILE A 62 -19.51 -2.76 4.66
N ASP A 63 -20.17 -3.43 3.72
CA ASP A 63 -20.40 -2.89 2.37
C ASP A 63 -21.18 -1.56 2.43
N LEU A 64 -22.19 -1.47 3.29
CA LEU A 64 -22.97 -0.24 3.50
C LEU A 64 -22.10 0.92 4.01
N VAL A 65 -21.22 0.66 4.97
CA VAL A 65 -20.36 1.68 5.61
C VAL A 65 -19.15 2.03 4.75
N ALA A 66 -18.57 1.04 4.08
CA ALA A 66 -17.43 1.19 3.19
C ALA A 66 -17.80 1.92 1.90
N THR A 67 -19.07 1.87 1.48
CA THR A 67 -19.57 2.64 0.35
C THR A 67 -19.36 4.14 0.64
N PRO A 68 -18.44 4.81 -0.08
CA PRO A 68 -18.18 6.22 0.17
C PRO A 68 -19.42 7.02 -0.20
N GLN A 69 -20.10 7.55 0.81
CA GLN A 69 -21.19 8.48 0.60
C GLN A 69 -20.64 9.67 -0.18
N LYS A 70 -21.29 10.00 -1.31
CA LYS A 70 -21.00 11.23 -2.08
C LYS A 70 -21.30 12.41 -1.17
N ARG A 71 -20.32 12.80 -0.35
CA ARG A 71 -20.38 14.05 0.39
C ARG A 71 -20.48 15.14 -0.68
N PRO A 72 -21.53 15.99 -0.68
CA PRO A 72 -21.50 17.18 -1.52
C PRO A 72 -20.16 17.86 -1.23
N ARG A 73 -19.41 18.19 -2.29
CA ARG A 73 -18.12 18.89 -2.15
C ARG A 73 -18.39 20.09 -1.25
N LYS A 74 -17.91 20.06 0.00
CA LYS A 74 -17.77 21.28 0.77
C LYS A 74 -16.68 22.04 0.05
N ILE A 75 -17.08 22.90 -0.88
CA ILE A 75 -16.18 23.93 -1.38
C ILE A 75 -15.80 24.69 -0.11
N PRO A 76 -14.52 24.67 0.32
CA PRO A 76 -14.09 25.50 1.44
C PRO A 76 -14.49 26.93 1.10
N GLU A 77 -15.20 27.63 1.99
CA GLU A 77 -15.43 29.08 1.83
C GLU A 77 -14.06 29.73 1.56
N GLY A 78 -13.83 30.15 0.31
CA GLY A 78 -12.55 30.72 -0.14
C GLY A 78 -11.85 29.98 -1.30
N THR A 79 -12.31 28.82 -1.76
CA THR A 79 -11.73 28.20 -2.97
C THR A 79 -12.29 28.84 -4.25
N VAL A 80 -11.47 29.66 -4.91
CA VAL A 80 -11.78 30.26 -6.22
C VAL A 80 -11.49 29.24 -7.32
N GLU A 81 -12.53 28.77 -8.01
CA GLU A 81 -12.42 27.88 -9.16
C GLU A 81 -12.25 28.72 -10.43
N TRP A 82 -11.04 28.75 -10.98
CA TRP A 82 -10.78 29.40 -12.26
C TRP A 82 -11.48 28.63 -13.37
N ARG A 83 -12.54 29.20 -13.93
CA ARG A 83 -13.13 28.69 -15.17
C ARG A 83 -12.27 29.14 -16.33
N SER A 84 -11.80 28.18 -17.11
CA SER A 84 -11.24 28.45 -18.44
C SER A 84 -12.36 28.99 -19.32
N ILE A 85 -12.15 30.20 -19.85
CA ILE A 85 -13.02 30.85 -20.85
C ILE A 85 -12.86 30.09 -22.17
#